data_AF-A0A8S1ZJQ8-F1
#
_entry.id   AF-A0A8S1ZJQ8-F1
#
_cell.length_a   1.000
_cell.length_b   1.000
_cell.length_c   1.000
_cell.angle_alpha   90.00
_cell.angle_beta   90.00
_cell.angle_gamma   90.00
#
_symmetry.space_group_name_H-M   'P 1'
#
loop_
_entity.id
_entity.type
_entity.pdbx_description
1 polymer ?
#
loop_
_entity_poly.entity_id
_entity_poly.type
_entity_poly.pdbx_seq_one_letter_code
_entity_poly.pdbx_strand_id
1 'polypeptide(L)'
;MYSNFKEQAIEYVKQAVQEDNAGNYNKAFPLYMNALEYFKTHLEYEKNANIRDIISDKFNEYLLRAEEIRAVLDEGRSGTGSNGDAAVATKPKTKPEDGGDGEESKLRAGLNSAIIREKPNVQWTDVAGLESAKEALKEAVILPVQFPQFFIGKRRPWRAFLLYGPPGTGKSYLAKAVATEADSTFFRYLTLG
;
A
#
# COMPACT_ATOMS: atom_id res chain seq x y z
N MET A 1 29.68 4.31 2.42
CA MET A 1 28.29 4.52 1.96
C MET A 1 27.24 4.33 3.07
N TYR A 2 27.50 3.52 4.11
CA TYR A 2 26.56 3.28 5.22
C TYR A 2 26.28 4.47 6.17
N SER A 3 27.22 5.41 6.33
CA SER A 3 27.06 6.51 7.31
C SER A 3 25.91 7.48 7.02
N ASN A 4 25.45 7.60 5.77
CA ASN A 4 24.44 8.60 5.40
C ASN A 4 23.00 8.21 5.84
N PHE A 5 22.72 6.93 6.06
CA PHE A 5 21.36 6.48 6.39
C PHE A 5 20.91 6.91 7.78
N LYS A 6 21.85 6.95 8.74
CA LYS A 6 21.58 7.41 10.11
C LYS A 6 21.25 8.90 10.14
N GLU A 7 21.98 9.71 9.38
CA GLU A 7 21.73 11.15 9.27
C GLU A 7 20.39 11.45 8.60
N GLN A 8 20.05 10.71 7.54
CA GLN A 8 18.75 10.80 6.89
C GLN A 8 17.60 10.41 7.83
N ALA A 9 17.74 9.34 8.62
CA ALA A 9 16.73 8.96 9.60
C ALA A 9 16.46 10.09 10.61
N ILE A 10 17.52 10.72 11.12
CA ILE A 10 17.42 11.82 12.08
C ILE A 10 16.77 13.05 11.44
N GLU A 11 17.07 13.33 10.17
CA GLU A 11 16.45 14.44 9.44
C GLU A 11 14.95 14.25 9.26
N TYR A 12 14.52 13.05 8.85
CA TYR A 12 13.09 12.73 8.74
C TYR A 12 12.37 12.80 10.08
N VAL A 13 12.98 12.30 11.16
CA VAL A 13 12.42 12.43 12.52
C VAL A 13 12.26 13.89 12.91
N LYS A 14 13.28 14.72 12.66
CA LYS A 14 13.24 16.15 13.01
C LYS A 14 12.11 16.87 12.28
N GLN A 15 11.92 16.58 10.99
CA GLN A 15 10.81 17.13 10.20
C GLN A 15 9.46 16.59 10.68
N ALA A 16 9.37 15.29 10.98
CA ALA A 16 8.15 14.67 11.47
C ALA A 16 7.68 15.29 12.80
N VAL A 17 8.59 15.45 13.76
CA VAL A 17 8.31 16.08 15.06
C VAL A 17 7.94 17.55 14.90
N GLN A 18 8.54 18.26 13.94
CA GLN A 18 8.21 19.65 13.66
C GLN A 18 6.77 19.79 13.14
N GLU A 19 6.37 18.92 12.20
CA GLU A 19 5.01 18.91 11.65
C GLU A 19 3.99 18.41 12.68
N ASP A 20 4.35 17.45 13.53
CA ASP A 20 3.51 16.96 14.63
C ASP A 20 3.25 18.06 15.67
N ASN A 21 4.29 18.78 16.10
CA ASN A 21 4.15 19.94 16.98
C ASN A 21 3.37 21.10 16.33
N ALA A 22 3.37 21.19 15.00
CA ALA A 22 2.57 22.15 14.24
C ALA A 22 1.10 21.72 14.08
N GLY A 23 0.72 20.52 14.54
CA GLY A 23 -0.63 19.94 14.37
C GLY A 23 -0.92 19.45 12.94
N ASN A 24 0.10 19.38 12.08
CA ASN A 24 -0.02 18.96 10.69
C ASN A 24 0.10 17.43 10.55
N TYR A 25 -0.83 16.71 11.17
CA TYR A 25 -0.87 15.25 11.22
C TYR A 25 -0.80 14.58 9.83
N ASN A 26 -1.43 15.19 8.82
CA ASN A 26 -1.41 14.70 7.44
C ASN A 26 0.00 14.65 6.81
N LYS A 27 0.90 15.56 7.23
CA LYS A 27 2.30 15.61 6.76
C LYS A 27 3.25 14.89 7.72
N ALA A 28 2.96 14.92 9.02
CA ALA A 28 3.76 14.25 10.04
C ALA A 28 3.75 12.72 9.85
N PHE A 29 2.59 12.12 9.56
CA PHE A 29 2.46 10.66 9.40
C PHE A 29 3.42 10.06 8.35
N PRO A 30 3.43 10.51 7.09
CA PRO A 30 4.35 9.95 6.09
C PRO A 30 5.83 10.21 6.44
N LEU A 31 6.17 11.30 7.13
CA LEU A 31 7.54 11.58 7.57
C LEU A 31 7.99 10.60 8.67
N TYR A 32 7.11 10.24 9.62
CA TYR A 32 7.37 9.20 10.60
C TYR A 32 7.57 7.83 9.94
N MET A 33 6.73 7.46 8.97
CA MET A 33 6.86 6.17 8.27
C MET A 33 8.18 6.07 7.50
N ASN A 34 8.60 7.15 6.84
CA ASN A 34 9.91 7.20 6.17
C ASN A 34 11.06 7.06 7.18
N ALA A 35 11.01 7.75 8.32
CA ALA A 35 12.02 7.63 9.37
C ALA A 35 12.15 6.18 9.91
N LEU A 36 11.01 5.51 10.14
CA LEU A 36 10.96 4.13 10.62
C LEU A 36 11.58 3.16 9.61
N GLU A 37 11.37 3.36 8.31
CA GLU A 37 11.99 2.55 7.27
C GLU A 37 13.53 2.62 7.36
N TYR A 38 14.10 3.82 7.52
CA TYR A 38 15.54 3.98 7.71
C TYR A 38 16.05 3.32 9.00
N PHE A 39 15.33 3.47 10.11
CA PHE A 39 15.70 2.79 11.37
C PHE A 39 15.67 1.27 11.24
N LYS A 40 14.67 0.72 10.56
CA LYS A 40 14.58 -0.73 10.29
C LYS A 40 15.78 -1.21 9.50
N THR A 41 16.15 -0.49 8.42
CA THR A 41 17.36 -0.85 7.67
C THR A 41 18.62 -0.77 8.55
N HIS A 42 18.73 0.24 9.42
CA HIS A 42 19.88 0.35 10.31
C HIS A 42 19.96 -0.82 11.31
N LEU A 43 18.82 -1.28 11.83
CA LEU A 43 18.73 -2.43 12.73
C LEU A 43 19.11 -3.76 12.05
N GLU A 44 18.86 -3.92 10.75
CA GLU A 44 19.24 -5.12 9.99
C GLU A 44 20.77 -5.23 9.78
N TYR A 45 21.48 -4.09 9.79
CA TYR A 45 22.93 -4.04 9.53
C TYR A 45 23.80 -3.74 10.75
N GLU A 46 23.20 -3.33 11.87
CA GLU A 46 23.92 -3.04 13.11
C GLU A 46 24.27 -4.33 13.87
N LYS A 47 25.56 -4.57 14.12
CA LYS A 47 26.06 -5.76 14.81
C LYS A 47 26.18 -5.59 16.33
N ASN A 48 26.13 -4.35 16.82
CA ASN A 48 26.30 -4.03 18.22
C ASN A 48 24.95 -4.12 18.95
N ALA A 49 24.85 -5.02 19.94
CA ALA A 49 23.61 -5.22 20.71
C ALA A 49 23.11 -3.93 21.39
N ASN A 50 24.00 -3.20 22.08
CA ASN A 50 23.64 -1.97 22.80
C ASN A 50 23.05 -0.88 21.88
N ILE A 51 23.61 -0.72 20.68
CA ILE A 51 23.14 0.28 19.72
C ILE A 51 21.80 -0.16 19.12
N ARG A 52 21.65 -1.47 18.87
CA ARG A 52 20.42 -2.06 18.39
C ARG A 52 19.27 -1.87 19.38
N ASP A 53 19.53 -2.03 20.68
CA ASP A 53 18.52 -1.86 21.72
C ASP A 53 18.08 -0.39 21.81
N ILE A 54 19.03 0.55 21.84
CA ILE A 54 18.72 2.00 21.83
C ILE A 54 17.91 2.41 20.60
N ILE A 55 18.27 1.90 19.41
CA ILE A 55 17.54 2.21 18.18
C ILE A 55 16.16 1.54 18.19
N SER A 56 16.03 0.33 18.73
CA SER A 56 14.76 -0.39 18.83
C SER A 56 13.79 0.32 19.77
N ASP A 57 14.26 0.82 20.90
CA ASP A 57 13.45 1.62 21.83
C ASP A 57 12.93 2.88 21.15
N LYS A 58 13.81 3.60 20.44
CA LYS A 58 13.42 4.79 19.67
C LYS A 58 12.50 4.48 18.49
N PHE A 59 12.70 3.35 17.82
CA PHE A 59 11.82 2.87 16.76
C PHE A 59 10.41 2.65 17.29
N ASN A 60 10.27 1.97 18.42
CA ASN A 60 8.97 1.73 19.05
C ASN A 60 8.30 3.03 19.52
N GLU A 61 9.06 3.97 20.06
CA GLU A 61 8.55 5.30 20.45
C GLU A 61 7.93 6.05 19.26
N TYR A 62 8.64 6.09 18.13
CA TYR A 62 8.14 6.76 16.92
C TYR A 62 7.03 5.97 16.21
N LEU A 63 7.05 4.64 16.28
CA LEU A 63 5.98 3.79 15.76
C LEU A 63 4.66 4.05 16.49
N LEU A 64 4.70 4.07 17.82
CA LEU A 64 3.52 4.34 18.64
C LEU A 64 2.95 5.73 18.35
N ARG A 65 3.82 6.74 18.21
CA ARG A 65 3.40 8.09 17.84
C ARG A 65 2.75 8.14 16.44
N ALA A 66 3.28 7.40 15.48
CA ALA A 66 2.69 7.32 14.14
C ALA A 66 1.31 6.64 14.16
N GLU A 67 1.11 5.62 15.01
CA GLU A 67 -0.19 4.98 15.21
C GLU A 67 -1.22 5.93 15.84
N GLU A 68 -0.82 6.73 16.83
CA GLU A 68 -1.68 7.78 17.42
C GLU A 68 -2.12 8.79 16.36
N ILE A 69 -1.19 9.28 15.54
CA ILE A 69 -1.47 10.21 14.45
C ILE A 69 -2.43 9.57 13.44
N ARG A 70 -2.26 8.29 13.13
CA ARG A 70 -3.16 7.55 12.24
C ARG A 70 -4.58 7.47 12.80
N ALA A 71 -4.73 7.20 14.09
CA ALA A 71 -6.04 7.13 14.74
C ALA A 71 -6.77 8.49 14.68
N VAL A 72 -6.05 9.60 14.96
CA VAL A 72 -6.60 10.95 14.86
C VAL A 72 -7.03 11.30 13.43
N LEU A 73 -6.24 10.90 12.43
CA LEU A 73 -6.58 11.11 11.02
C LEU A 73 -7.79 10.28 10.57
N ASP A 74 -7.97 9.08 11.12
CA ASP A 74 -9.10 8.19 10.79
C ASP A 74 -10.40 8.66 11.47
N GLU A 75 -10.32 9.13 12.72
CA GLU A 75 -11.44 9.77 13.43
C GLU A 75 -11.90 11.05 12.71
N GLY A 76 -10.97 11.87 12.21
CA GLY A 76 -11.29 13.07 11.43
C GLY A 76 -11.93 12.78 10.06
N ARG A 77 -11.80 11.57 9.53
CA ARG A 77 -12.37 11.17 8.23
C ARG A 77 -13.83 10.70 8.34
N SER A 78 -14.30 10.40 9.54
CA SER A 78 -15.70 10.04 9.82
C SER A 78 -16.63 11.26 9.92
N GLY A 79 -16.09 12.49 9.96
CA GLY A 79 -16.83 13.69 10.39
C GLY A 79 -17.18 14.77 9.36
N THR A 80 -16.80 14.70 8.09
CA THR A 80 -17.10 15.81 7.16
C THR A 80 -17.50 15.35 5.76
N GLY A 81 -18.81 15.24 5.56
CA GLY A 81 -19.47 15.45 4.28
C GLY A 81 -20.26 16.77 4.32
N SER A 82 -20.19 17.52 3.20
CA SER A 82 -21.04 18.68 2.81
C SER A 82 -20.50 20.11 3.02
N ASN A 83 -19.93 20.65 1.93
CA ASN A 83 -20.17 21.96 1.27
C ASN A 83 -20.55 23.23 2.06
N GLY A 84 -19.87 24.35 1.75
CA GLY A 84 -20.42 25.72 1.88
C GLY A 84 -19.41 26.89 1.80
N ASP A 85 -19.07 27.29 0.58
CA ASP A 85 -18.57 28.58 0.02
C ASP A 85 -18.26 29.88 0.82
N ALA A 86 -17.26 30.60 0.25
CA ALA A 86 -17.02 32.07 0.14
C ALA A 86 -16.50 32.87 1.36
N ALA A 87 -15.53 33.79 1.31
CA ALA A 87 -14.62 34.38 0.31
C ALA A 87 -13.52 35.17 1.12
N VAL A 88 -12.29 35.44 0.67
CA VAL A 88 -11.92 36.53 -0.27
C VAL A 88 -10.44 36.39 -0.71
N ALA A 89 -10.25 36.43 -2.04
CA ALA A 89 -9.12 36.89 -2.89
C ALA A 89 -7.68 36.44 -2.56
N THR A 90 -6.93 35.87 -3.51
CA THR A 90 -6.49 36.58 -4.73
C THR A 90 -6.19 35.59 -5.88
N LYS A 91 -6.68 35.93 -7.08
CA LYS A 91 -6.60 35.20 -8.38
C LYS A 91 -5.21 35.38 -9.03
N PRO A 92 -4.78 34.53 -10.00
CA PRO A 92 -5.32 34.55 -11.38
C PRO A 92 -5.55 33.15 -11.98
N LYS A 93 -6.76 32.85 -12.48
CA LYS A 93 -7.16 32.74 -13.90
C LYS A 93 -6.55 31.56 -14.68
N THR A 94 -7.33 30.49 -14.80
CA THR A 94 -7.58 29.76 -16.06
C THR A 94 -9.00 29.18 -16.00
N LYS A 95 -9.73 29.30 -17.12
CA LYS A 95 -11.17 29.02 -17.27
C LYS A 95 -11.53 27.54 -17.07
N PRO A 96 -12.70 27.18 -16.52
CA PRO A 96 -13.30 25.87 -16.74
C PRO A 96 -14.08 25.88 -18.06
N GLU A 97 -13.74 24.97 -18.96
CA GLU A 97 -14.65 24.56 -20.04
C GLU A 97 -15.33 23.26 -19.61
N ASP A 98 -16.65 23.33 -19.68
CA ASP A 98 -17.63 22.26 -19.55
C ASP A 98 -17.41 21.17 -20.60
N GLY A 99 -17.50 19.89 -20.20
CA GLY A 99 -17.57 18.77 -21.12
C GLY A 99 -16.87 17.49 -20.65
N GLY A 100 -17.63 16.55 -20.06
CA GLY A 100 -17.16 15.15 -19.97
C GLY A 100 -17.80 14.18 -18.97
N ASP A 101 -18.76 14.57 -18.12
CA ASP A 101 -19.01 13.80 -16.87
C ASP A 101 -20.10 12.71 -16.95
N GLY A 102 -20.53 12.31 -18.14
CA GLY A 102 -21.51 11.22 -18.31
C GLY A 102 -20.88 9.82 -18.41
N GLU A 103 -19.75 9.70 -19.11
CA GLU A 103 -19.13 8.39 -19.38
C GLU A 103 -18.16 7.97 -18.28
N GLU A 104 -17.35 8.88 -17.74
CA GLU A 104 -16.38 8.55 -16.70
C GLU A 104 -17.07 8.08 -15.41
N SER A 105 -18.22 8.67 -15.08
CA SER A 105 -19.06 8.22 -13.96
C SER A 105 -19.61 6.81 -14.19
N LYS A 106 -20.09 6.50 -15.41
CA LYS A 106 -20.58 5.16 -15.78
C LYS A 106 -19.46 4.12 -15.80
N LEU A 107 -18.27 4.47 -16.29
CA LEU A 107 -17.10 3.61 -16.30
C LEU A 107 -16.63 3.30 -14.87
N ARG A 108 -16.56 4.33 -14.00
CA ARG A 108 -16.24 4.15 -12.57
C ARG A 108 -17.29 3.28 -11.86
N ALA A 109 -18.58 3.44 -12.17
CA ALA A 109 -19.64 2.61 -11.62
C ALA A 109 -19.53 1.14 -12.10
N GLY A 110 -19.24 0.92 -13.38
CA GLY A 110 -18.99 -0.42 -13.94
C GLY A 110 -17.78 -1.11 -13.29
N LEU A 111 -16.67 -0.38 -13.12
CA LEU A 111 -15.48 -0.87 -12.43
C LEU A 111 -15.80 -1.25 -10.97
N ASN A 112 -16.54 -0.42 -10.25
CA ASN A 112 -16.94 -0.70 -8.87
C ASN A 112 -17.78 -1.99 -8.73
N SER A 113 -18.62 -2.32 -9.72
CA SER A 113 -19.39 -3.56 -9.73
C SER A 113 -18.55 -4.82 -10.03
N ALA A 114 -17.42 -4.67 -10.73
CA ALA A 114 -16.50 -5.75 -11.07
C ALA A 114 -15.43 -6.01 -9.99
N ILE A 115 -15.28 -5.08 -9.02
CA ILE A 115 -14.45 -5.27 -7.84
C ILE A 115 -15.17 -6.23 -6.91
N ILE A 116 -14.65 -7.45 -6.80
CA ILE A 116 -15.09 -8.36 -5.74
C ILE A 116 -14.40 -7.90 -4.46
N ARG A 117 -15.15 -7.20 -3.60
CA ARG A 117 -14.68 -6.73 -2.28
C ARG A 117 -14.68 -7.84 -1.22
N GLU A 118 -15.44 -8.90 -1.43
CA GLU A 118 -15.46 -10.07 -0.55
C GLU A 118 -14.32 -11.03 -0.93
N LYS A 119 -13.37 -11.24 -0.03
CA LYS A 119 -12.30 -12.23 -0.22
C LYS A 119 -12.94 -13.59 -0.53
N PRO A 120 -12.65 -14.21 -1.69
CA PRO A 120 -13.05 -15.59 -1.89
C PRO A 120 -12.38 -16.44 -0.81
N ASN A 121 -13.13 -17.23 -0.03
CA ASN A 121 -12.54 -18.06 1.03
C ASN A 121 -12.00 -19.38 0.45
N VAL A 122 -11.05 -19.29 -0.48
CA VAL A 122 -10.42 -20.43 -1.14
C VAL A 122 -8.94 -20.42 -0.80
N GLN A 123 -8.42 -21.53 -0.29
CA GLN A 123 -7.01 -21.68 0.09
C GLN A 123 -6.22 -22.48 -0.97
N TRP A 124 -4.88 -22.43 -0.90
CA TRP A 124 -4.01 -23.22 -1.79
C TRP A 124 -4.21 -24.73 -1.67
N THR A 125 -4.67 -25.18 -0.50
CA THR A 125 -4.99 -26.57 -0.16
C THR A 125 -6.25 -27.06 -0.87
N ASP A 126 -7.18 -26.16 -1.20
CA ASP A 126 -8.42 -26.50 -1.90
C ASP A 126 -8.22 -26.71 -3.41
N VAL A 127 -7.07 -26.32 -3.94
CA VAL A 127 -6.69 -26.56 -5.34
C VAL A 127 -5.93 -27.89 -5.40
N ALA A 128 -6.46 -28.91 -6.07
CA ALA A 128 -5.72 -30.16 -6.27
C ALA A 128 -4.70 -30.02 -7.42
N GLY A 129 -3.46 -30.50 -7.21
CA GLY A 129 -2.40 -30.48 -8.22
C GLY A 129 -1.83 -29.09 -8.52
N LEU A 130 -1.24 -28.95 -9.72
CA LEU A 130 -0.67 -27.70 -10.25
C LEU A 130 0.46 -27.12 -9.37
N GLU A 131 1.25 -27.98 -8.74
CA GLU A 131 2.29 -27.62 -7.77
C GLU A 131 3.30 -26.61 -8.35
N SER A 132 3.75 -26.83 -9.59
CA SER A 132 4.65 -25.91 -10.29
C SER A 132 4.04 -24.53 -10.53
N ALA A 133 2.75 -24.48 -10.87
CA ALA A 133 2.04 -23.21 -11.08
C ALA A 133 1.79 -22.48 -9.76
N LYS A 134 1.47 -23.21 -8.69
CA LYS A 134 1.33 -22.64 -7.34
C LYS A 134 2.64 -22.06 -6.85
N GLU A 135 3.74 -22.79 -7.01
CA GLU A 135 5.07 -22.33 -6.61
C GLU A 135 5.47 -21.06 -7.37
N ALA A 136 5.30 -21.05 -8.69
CA ALA A 136 5.56 -19.86 -9.52
C ALA A 136 4.69 -18.66 -9.11
N LEU A 137 3.40 -18.87 -8.80
CA LEU A 137 2.52 -17.81 -8.35
C LEU A 137 2.87 -17.31 -6.94
N LYS A 138 3.26 -18.20 -6.03
CA LYS A 138 3.74 -17.82 -4.69
C LYS A 138 4.99 -16.96 -4.80
N GLU A 139 5.97 -17.38 -5.60
CA GLU A 139 7.17 -16.58 -5.80
C GLU A 139 6.84 -15.22 -6.43
N ALA A 140 5.98 -15.20 -7.42
CA ALA A 140 5.74 -14.00 -8.19
C ALA A 140 4.78 -13.00 -7.52
N VAL A 141 3.92 -13.46 -6.60
CA VAL A 141 2.94 -12.62 -5.89
C VAL A 141 3.35 -12.37 -4.44
N ILE A 142 3.83 -13.39 -3.72
CA ILE A 142 4.15 -13.27 -2.29
C ILE A 142 5.53 -12.65 -2.10
N LEU A 143 6.55 -13.02 -2.88
CA LEU A 143 7.91 -12.47 -2.67
C LEU A 143 7.97 -10.95 -2.84
N PRO A 144 7.29 -10.31 -3.81
CA PRO A 144 7.27 -8.86 -3.88
C PRO A 144 6.59 -8.18 -2.70
N VAL A 145 5.56 -8.81 -2.13
CA VAL A 145 4.82 -8.28 -0.97
C VAL A 145 5.66 -8.45 0.31
N GLN A 146 6.32 -9.59 0.46
CA GLN A 146 7.09 -9.93 1.66
C GLN A 146 8.50 -9.32 1.67
N PHE A 147 9.13 -9.18 0.49
CA PHE A 147 10.49 -8.66 0.33
C PHE A 147 10.58 -7.59 -0.79
N PRO A 148 9.93 -6.43 -0.63
CA PRO A 148 9.94 -5.37 -1.63
C PRO A 148 11.36 -4.86 -1.97
N GLN A 149 12.33 -4.99 -1.05
CA GLN A 149 13.73 -4.62 -1.22
C GLN A 149 14.49 -5.44 -2.27
N PHE A 150 14.02 -6.61 -2.69
CA PHE A 150 14.63 -7.37 -3.79
C PHE A 150 14.14 -6.94 -5.18
N PHE A 151 13.10 -6.10 -5.23
CA PHE A 151 12.42 -5.68 -6.46
C PHE A 151 12.63 -4.18 -6.78
N ILE A 152 13.66 -3.56 -6.20
CA ILE A 152 14.11 -2.21 -6.53
C ILE A 152 15.17 -2.25 -7.66
N GLY A 153 14.88 -1.59 -8.78
CA GLY A 153 15.78 -1.50 -9.95
C GLY A 153 15.33 -2.30 -11.18
N LYS A 154 16.21 -3.15 -11.73
CA LYS A 154 15.94 -3.95 -12.95
C LYS A 154 15.01 -5.15 -12.71
N ARG A 155 15.00 -5.71 -11.50
CA ARG A 155 14.09 -6.79 -11.12
C ARG A 155 12.76 -6.19 -10.72
N ARG A 156 11.77 -6.24 -11.62
CA ARG A 156 10.42 -5.74 -11.36
C ARG A 156 9.51 -6.90 -10.95
N PRO A 157 8.53 -6.65 -10.07
CA PRO A 157 7.51 -7.65 -9.79
C PRO A 157 6.74 -7.98 -11.06
N TRP A 158 6.22 -9.19 -11.12
CA TRP A 158 5.44 -9.67 -12.25
C TRP A 158 4.15 -8.85 -12.36
N ARG A 159 3.87 -8.35 -13.57
CA ARG A 159 2.71 -7.49 -13.82
C ARG A 159 1.46 -8.24 -14.23
N ALA A 160 1.62 -9.41 -14.85
CA ALA A 160 0.53 -10.22 -15.36
C ALA A 160 0.94 -11.69 -15.45
N PHE A 161 -0.03 -12.58 -15.25
CA PHE A 161 0.11 -14.03 -15.39
C PHE A 161 -0.97 -14.52 -16.35
N LEU A 162 -0.61 -15.44 -17.25
CA LEU A 162 -1.54 -16.12 -18.13
C LEU A 162 -1.65 -17.58 -17.73
N LEU A 163 -2.82 -17.96 -17.21
CA LEU A 163 -3.14 -19.36 -16.94
C LEU A 163 -3.87 -19.94 -18.16
N TYR A 164 -3.24 -20.90 -18.84
CA TYR A 164 -3.82 -21.58 -20.01
C TYR A 164 -3.96 -23.09 -19.78
N GLY A 165 -4.84 -23.74 -20.52
CA GLY A 165 -5.03 -25.19 -20.50
C GLY A 165 -6.48 -25.61 -20.79
N PRO A 166 -6.77 -26.92 -20.78
CA PRO A 166 -8.11 -27.46 -21.02
C PRO A 166 -9.19 -26.84 -20.10
N PRO A 167 -10.45 -26.71 -20.55
CA PRO A 167 -11.52 -26.24 -19.66
C PRO A 167 -11.70 -27.21 -18.49
N GLY A 168 -12.07 -26.69 -17.31
CA GLY A 168 -12.28 -27.52 -16.10
C GLY A 168 -11.03 -27.78 -15.24
N THR A 169 -9.82 -27.36 -15.64
CA THR A 169 -8.59 -27.58 -14.85
C THR A 169 -8.39 -26.58 -13.69
N GLY A 170 -9.46 -25.98 -13.17
CA GLY A 170 -9.38 -25.14 -11.96
C GLY A 170 -8.63 -23.80 -12.09
N LYS A 171 -8.30 -23.30 -13.29
CA LYS A 171 -7.56 -22.02 -13.48
C LYS A 171 -8.20 -20.84 -12.75
N SER A 172 -9.53 -20.68 -12.87
CA SER A 172 -10.27 -19.63 -12.16
C SER A 172 -10.32 -19.86 -10.65
N TYR A 173 -10.23 -21.12 -10.21
CA TYR A 173 -10.21 -21.50 -8.79
C TYR A 173 -8.83 -21.20 -8.18
N LEU A 174 -7.76 -21.45 -8.93
CA LEU A 174 -6.39 -21.05 -8.59
C LEU A 174 -6.25 -19.52 -8.47
N ALA A 175 -6.83 -18.76 -9.40
CA ALA A 175 -6.83 -17.30 -9.33
C ALA A 175 -7.54 -16.77 -8.07
N LYS A 176 -8.62 -17.43 -7.64
CA LYS A 176 -9.30 -17.11 -6.37
C LYS A 176 -8.40 -17.40 -5.17
N ALA A 177 -7.75 -18.56 -5.13
CA ALA A 177 -6.83 -18.91 -4.04
C ALA A 177 -5.67 -17.91 -3.89
N VAL A 178 -5.09 -17.47 -5.02
CA VAL A 178 -4.05 -16.42 -5.05
C VAL A 178 -4.57 -15.12 -4.44
N ALA A 179 -5.79 -14.72 -4.80
CA ALA A 179 -6.39 -13.48 -4.31
C ALA A 179 -6.63 -13.49 -2.80
N THR A 180 -7.06 -14.63 -2.24
CA THR A 180 -7.23 -14.83 -0.80
C THR A 180 -5.92 -14.63 -0.05
N GLU A 181 -4.85 -15.20 -0.58
CA GLU A 181 -3.55 -15.34 0.09
C GLU A 181 -2.68 -14.09 -0.05
N ALA A 182 -2.86 -13.33 -1.13
CA ALA A 182 -2.17 -12.07 -1.37
C ALA A 182 -2.79 -10.87 -0.63
N ASP A 183 -3.88 -11.07 0.11
CA ASP A 183 -4.70 -10.01 0.73
C ASP A 183 -4.93 -8.81 -0.23
N SER A 184 -5.26 -9.12 -1.48
CA SER A 184 -5.31 -8.12 -2.56
C SER A 184 -6.70 -8.00 -3.16
N THR A 185 -7.00 -6.84 -3.75
CA THR A 185 -8.29 -6.58 -4.40
C THR A 185 -8.40 -7.38 -5.69
N PHE A 186 -9.37 -8.30 -5.77
CA PHE A 186 -9.58 -9.15 -6.93
C PHE A 186 -10.63 -8.56 -7.89
N PHE A 187 -10.19 -8.25 -9.10
CA PHE A 187 -11.08 -7.83 -10.18
C PHE A 187 -11.44 -9.05 -11.03
N ARG A 188 -12.73 -9.38 -11.08
CA ARG A 188 -13.23 -10.45 -11.96
C ARG A 188 -14.08 -9.84 -13.06
N TYR A 189 -13.55 -9.83 -14.27
CA TYR A 189 -14.34 -9.51 -15.45
C TYR A 189 -14.95 -10.79 -15.99
N LEU A 190 -16.27 -10.95 -15.84
CA LEU A 190 -17.04 -11.96 -16.56
C LEU A 190 -17.66 -11.26 -17.76
N THR A 191 -17.13 -11.51 -18.96
CA THR A 191 -17.81 -11.10 -20.19
C THR A 191 -19.03 -12.01 -20.33
N LEU A 192 -20.21 -11.49 -20.03
CA LEU A 192 -21.48 -12.12 -20.40
C LEU A 192 -21.58 -12.03 -21.93
N GLY A 193 -21.43 -13.17 -22.60
CA GLY A 193 -21.68 -13.37 -24.02
C GLY A 193 -22.89 -14.25 -24.21
#